data_AF-A0A418U447-F1
#
_entry.id   AF-A0A418U447-F1
#
_cell.length_a   1.000
_cell.length_b   1.000
_cell.length_c   1.000
_cell.angle_alpha   90.00
_cell.angle_beta   90.00
_cell.angle_gamma   90.00
#
_symmetry.space_group_name_H-M   'P 1'
#
loop_
_entity.id
_entity.type
_entity.pdbx_description
1 polymer ?
#
loop_
_entity_poly.entity_id
_entity_poly.type
_entity_poly.pdbx_seq_one_letter_code
_entity_poly.pdbx_strand_id
1 'polypeptide(L)'
;MNNMDIVKAVKDGMKKSADATYLMDFRSGAKINTEYVATVSIGLSLLEIKSFRHGDYKVIFEYHTNKFINATVPLSKRSDPQKIFSKKTVRKNTNTTRSGRIDIAILDSRPFFDIPICAIEVKGNAPCKSLLFSDIRRNLEYFKHTGPTGNSSLGLALNCSFHSYNDSTKKNYCTTIHHKEDMIRKLKNKYKKYISELNEEIPDDISVTIDVFTAAEHLLSPDADQYEYESHIDDLHLTLGVMVIFERKSILN
;
A
#
# COMPACT_ATOMS: atom_id res chain seq x y z
N MET A 1 9.29 -13.49 -6.92
CA MET A 1 7.97 -13.09 -6.40
C MET A 1 7.27 -12.27 -7.46
N ASN A 2 6.00 -12.54 -7.76
CA ASN A 2 5.21 -11.78 -8.72
C ASN A 2 4.55 -10.58 -8.03
N ASN A 3 4.59 -9.39 -8.63
CA ASN A 3 3.92 -8.20 -8.10
C ASN A 3 2.41 -8.43 -7.92
N MET A 4 1.79 -9.24 -8.78
CA MET A 4 0.37 -9.60 -8.64
C MET A 4 0.07 -10.38 -7.36
N ASP A 5 0.98 -11.25 -6.91
CA ASP A 5 0.79 -12.02 -5.67
C ASP A 5 0.84 -11.08 -4.46
N ILE A 6 1.76 -10.10 -4.46
CA ILE A 6 1.85 -9.08 -3.42
C ILE A 6 0.57 -8.24 -3.38
N VAL A 7 0.13 -7.71 -4.53
CA VAL A 7 -1.10 -6.89 -4.63
C VAL A 7 -2.31 -7.67 -4.13
N LYS A 8 -2.44 -8.95 -4.52
CA LYS A 8 -3.54 -9.81 -4.06
C LYS A 8 -3.48 -10.03 -2.54
N ALA A 9 -2.33 -10.38 -1.99
CA ALA A 9 -2.18 -10.60 -0.56
C ALA A 9 -2.46 -9.33 0.27
N VAL A 10 -2.06 -8.16 -0.23
CA VAL A 10 -2.37 -6.87 0.41
C VAL A 10 -3.87 -6.62 0.40
N LYS A 11 -4.55 -6.84 -0.74
CA LYS A 11 -6.00 -6.74 -0.86
C LYS A 11 -6.73 -7.69 0.11
N ASP A 12 -6.26 -8.92 0.22
CA ASP A 12 -6.82 -9.93 1.14
C ASP A 12 -6.60 -9.53 2.61
N GLY A 13 -5.43 -9.00 2.97
CA GLY A 13 -5.17 -8.46 4.30
C GLY A 13 -6.02 -7.24 4.64
N MET A 14 -6.26 -6.35 3.68
CA MET A 14 -7.17 -5.21 3.85
C MET A 14 -8.61 -5.67 4.12
N LYS A 15 -9.10 -6.71 3.42
CA LYS A 15 -10.42 -7.30 3.68
C LYS A 15 -10.52 -7.91 5.08
N LYS A 16 -9.57 -8.79 5.43
CA LYS A 16 -9.48 -9.39 6.78
C LYS A 16 -9.49 -8.33 7.88
N SER A 17 -8.77 -7.22 7.67
CA SER A 17 -8.75 -6.10 8.62
C SER A 17 -10.08 -5.37 8.75
N ALA A 18 -10.77 -5.13 7.62
CA ALA A 18 -12.04 -4.42 7.64
C ALA A 18 -13.11 -5.24 8.37
N ASP A 19 -13.21 -6.54 8.05
CA ASP A 19 -14.11 -7.48 8.73
C ASP A 19 -13.79 -7.59 10.22
N ALA A 20 -12.51 -7.73 10.57
CA ALA A 20 -12.10 -7.82 11.98
C ALA A 20 -12.42 -6.53 12.74
N THR A 21 -12.16 -5.36 12.16
CA THR A 21 -12.44 -4.07 12.80
C THR A 21 -13.93 -3.85 13.01
N TYR A 22 -14.78 -4.32 12.09
CA TYR A 22 -16.23 -4.25 12.23
C TYR A 22 -16.72 -5.01 13.47
N LEU A 23 -16.14 -6.18 13.75
CA LEU A 23 -16.50 -7.03 14.89
C LEU A 23 -15.84 -6.61 16.22
N MET A 24 -14.91 -5.65 16.21
CA MET A 24 -14.18 -5.24 17.41
C MET A 24 -15.01 -4.29 18.28
N ASP A 25 -15.13 -4.65 19.55
CA ASP A 25 -15.73 -3.80 20.57
C ASP A 25 -14.67 -2.90 21.24
N PHE A 26 -14.73 -1.60 20.96
CA PHE A 26 -13.83 -0.59 21.53
C PHE A 26 -14.37 0.08 22.81
N ARG A 27 -15.48 -0.42 23.40
CA ARG A 27 -16.13 0.19 24.59
C ARG A 27 -15.24 0.20 25.84
N SER A 28 -14.23 -0.67 25.92
CA SER A 28 -13.26 -0.72 27.02
C SER A 28 -12.24 0.43 27.02
N GLY A 29 -12.29 1.33 26.03
CA GLY A 29 -11.39 2.49 25.90
C GLY A 29 -10.04 2.16 25.24
N ALA A 30 -9.74 0.88 25.01
CA ALA A 30 -8.58 0.46 24.22
C ALA A 30 -8.84 0.74 22.72
N LYS A 31 -8.49 1.94 22.25
CA LYS A 31 -8.54 2.28 20.82
C LYS A 31 -7.37 1.61 20.11
N ILE A 32 -7.55 0.39 19.60
CA ILE A 32 -6.61 -0.15 18.61
C ILE A 32 -6.76 0.70 17.36
N ASN A 33 -5.66 1.28 16.88
CA ASN A 33 -5.69 2.07 15.65
C ASN A 33 -6.07 1.17 14.48
N THR A 34 -7.12 1.52 13.72
CA THR A 34 -7.54 0.79 12.52
C THR A 34 -6.39 0.61 11.51
N GLU A 35 -5.48 1.60 11.45
CA GLU A 35 -4.25 1.52 10.66
C GLU A 35 -3.33 0.38 11.14
N TYR A 36 -3.21 0.17 12.45
CA TYR A 36 -2.39 -0.90 13.01
C TYR A 36 -2.97 -2.29 12.71
N VAL A 37 -4.29 -2.48 12.90
CA VAL A 37 -4.96 -3.75 12.55
C VAL A 37 -4.78 -4.06 11.08
N ALA A 38 -4.90 -3.04 10.22
CA ALA A 38 -4.68 -3.17 8.79
C ALA A 38 -3.24 -3.57 8.45
N THR A 39 -2.27 -2.86 9.00
CA THR A 39 -0.85 -3.16 8.79
C THR A 39 -0.53 -4.61 9.17
N VAL A 40 -0.93 -5.05 10.37
CA VAL A 40 -0.69 -6.43 10.82
C VAL A 40 -1.40 -7.44 9.92
N SER A 41 -2.66 -7.21 9.57
CA SER A 41 -3.45 -8.11 8.72
C SER A 41 -2.87 -8.24 7.31
N ILE A 42 -2.37 -7.14 6.74
CA ILE A 42 -1.65 -7.13 5.46
C ILE A 42 -0.37 -7.96 5.57
N GLY A 43 0.44 -7.73 6.61
CA GLY A 43 1.68 -8.48 6.81
C GLY A 43 1.44 -9.98 6.99
N LEU A 44 0.40 -10.39 7.72
CA LEU A 44 0.01 -11.79 7.85
C LEU A 44 -0.39 -12.41 6.51
N SER A 45 -1.22 -11.72 5.72
CA SER A 45 -1.60 -12.21 4.38
C SER A 45 -0.40 -12.31 3.42
N LEU A 46 0.61 -11.44 3.55
CA LEU A 46 1.84 -11.54 2.77
C LEU A 46 2.64 -12.81 3.09
N LEU A 47 2.61 -13.28 4.34
CA LEU A 47 3.28 -14.53 4.74
C LEU A 47 2.59 -15.79 4.19
N GLU A 48 1.33 -15.69 3.76
CA GLU A 48 0.57 -16.79 3.14
C GLU A 48 0.90 -16.98 1.65
N ILE A 49 1.67 -16.07 1.03
CA ILE A 49 2.09 -16.21 -0.36
C ILE A 49 2.98 -17.46 -0.50
N LYS A 50 2.56 -18.43 -1.31
CA LYS A 50 3.27 -19.71 -1.49
C LYS A 50 4.75 -19.60 -1.88
N SER A 51 5.14 -18.50 -2.52
CA SER A 51 6.54 -18.25 -2.89
C SER A 51 7.41 -17.70 -1.76
N PHE A 52 6.83 -17.29 -0.63
CA PHE A 52 7.56 -16.98 0.59
C PHE A 52 8.06 -18.27 1.24
N ARG A 53 9.26 -18.69 0.87
CA ARG A 53 10.01 -19.69 1.64
C ARG A 53 10.77 -18.98 2.75
N HIS A 54 10.84 -19.62 3.91
CA HIS A 54 11.60 -19.11 5.04
C HIS A 54 13.07 -18.89 4.63
N GLY A 55 13.59 -17.68 4.84
CA GLY A 55 14.95 -17.29 4.48
C GLY A 55 15.10 -16.59 3.13
N ASP A 56 14.18 -16.81 2.18
CA ASP A 56 14.28 -16.20 0.84
C ASP A 56 13.81 -14.74 0.82
N TYR A 57 12.80 -14.43 1.63
CA TYR A 57 12.15 -13.12 1.65
C TYR A 57 11.84 -12.70 3.09
N LYS A 58 11.83 -11.38 3.33
CA LYS A 58 11.47 -10.79 4.63
C LYS A 58 10.29 -9.84 4.47
N VAL A 59 9.27 -10.00 5.31
CA VAL A 59 8.25 -8.97 5.57
C VAL A 59 8.65 -8.27 6.86
N ILE A 60 8.95 -6.97 6.78
CA ILE A 60 9.43 -6.18 7.92
C ILE A 60 8.44 -5.05 8.17
N PHE A 61 7.87 -5.03 9.37
CA PHE A 61 7.07 -3.91 9.84
C PHE A 61 7.96 -2.76 10.28
N GLU A 62 7.50 -1.52 10.10
CA GLU A 62 8.14 -0.34 10.68
C GLU A 62 9.60 -0.18 10.24
N TYR A 63 9.89 -0.50 8.96
CA TYR A 63 11.25 -0.55 8.45
C TYR A 63 11.81 0.84 8.18
N HIS A 64 13.04 1.10 8.64
CA HIS A 64 13.65 2.41 8.55
C HIS A 64 13.83 2.87 7.09
N THR A 65 13.34 4.08 6.79
CA THR A 65 13.35 4.62 5.43
C THR A 65 14.75 4.78 4.85
N ASN A 66 15.74 5.13 5.68
CA ASN A 66 17.14 5.24 5.25
C ASN A 66 17.73 3.87 4.89
N LYS A 67 17.41 2.80 5.62
CA LYS A 67 17.86 1.45 5.29
C LYS A 67 17.23 0.98 3.98
N PHE A 68 15.94 1.27 3.80
CA PHE A 68 15.20 0.91 2.58
C PHE A 68 15.76 1.63 1.34
N ILE A 69 15.86 2.96 1.37
CA ILE A 69 16.35 3.74 0.21
C ILE A 69 17.78 3.36 -0.18
N ASN A 70 18.67 3.13 0.78
CA ASN A 70 20.05 2.71 0.49
C ASN A 70 20.12 1.31 -0.15
N ALA A 71 19.12 0.47 0.12
CA ALA A 71 19.05 -0.86 -0.44
C ALA A 71 18.48 -0.87 -1.86
N THR A 72 17.85 0.23 -2.33
CA THR A 72 17.30 0.26 -3.69
C THR A 72 18.36 0.38 -4.78
N VAL A 73 19.58 0.84 -4.46
CA VAL A 73 20.70 0.90 -5.41
C VAL A 73 21.66 -0.28 -5.24
N PRO A 74 22.40 -0.70 -6.29
CA PRO A 74 23.37 -1.78 -6.19
C PRO A 74 24.40 -1.54 -5.09
N LEU A 75 24.84 -2.59 -4.40
CA LEU A 75 25.84 -2.45 -3.34
C LEU A 75 27.16 -1.87 -3.84
N SER A 76 27.58 -2.28 -5.04
CA SER A 76 28.82 -1.81 -5.63
C SER A 76 28.76 -1.78 -7.15
N LYS A 77 29.54 -0.90 -7.75
CA LYS A 77 29.74 -0.78 -9.19
C LYS A 77 31.23 -0.75 -9.50
N ARG A 78 31.65 -1.48 -10.53
CA ARG A 78 33.01 -1.37 -11.10
C ARG A 78 33.01 -0.26 -12.14
N SER A 79 34.05 0.57 -12.14
CA SER A 79 34.21 1.65 -13.12
C SER A 79 34.42 1.12 -14.54
N ASP A 80 35.08 -0.02 -14.66
CA ASP A 80 35.29 -0.74 -15.92
C ASP A 80 35.15 -2.25 -15.65
N PRO A 81 34.04 -2.88 -16.05
CA PRO A 81 33.80 -4.31 -15.82
C PRO A 81 34.83 -5.22 -16.50
N GLN A 82 35.48 -4.75 -17.58
CA GLN A 82 36.38 -5.55 -18.42
C GLN A 82 37.82 -5.56 -17.90
N LYS A 83 38.20 -4.65 -16.99
CA LYS A 83 39.54 -4.59 -16.40
C LYS A 83 39.62 -5.33 -15.06
N ILE A 84 40.64 -6.17 -14.93
CA ILE A 84 40.93 -6.99 -13.72
C ILE A 84 41.13 -6.10 -12.47
N PHE A 85 41.76 -4.93 -12.63
CA PHE A 85 42.04 -3.97 -11.54
C PHE A 85 41.18 -2.70 -11.61
N SER A 86 39.88 -2.83 -11.93
CA SER A 86 39.00 -1.65 -11.95
C SER A 86 38.64 -1.15 -10.56
N LYS A 87 38.54 0.18 -10.44
CA LYS A 87 38.13 0.84 -9.20
C LYS A 87 36.70 0.43 -8.85
N LYS A 88 36.51 -0.07 -7.63
CA LYS A 88 35.21 -0.44 -7.09
C LYS A 88 34.63 0.73 -6.30
N THR A 89 33.45 1.19 -6.68
CA THR A 89 32.64 2.13 -5.90
C THR A 89 31.61 1.35 -5.10
N VAL A 90 31.47 1.66 -3.82
CA VAL A 90 30.44 1.09 -2.94
C VAL A 90 29.36 2.14 -2.71
N ARG A 91 28.11 1.69 -2.51
CA ARG A 91 26.98 2.58 -2.21
C ARG A 91 27.29 3.43 -0.99
N LYS A 92 26.77 4.66 -0.99
CA LYS A 92 26.88 5.58 0.15
C LYS A 92 25.57 5.62 0.90
N ASN A 93 25.65 5.84 2.21
CA ASN A 93 24.46 6.07 3.02
C ASN A 93 23.79 7.38 2.59
N THR A 94 22.50 7.27 2.34
CA THR A 94 21.57 8.33 1.95
C THR A 94 20.41 8.31 2.93
N ASN A 95 19.87 9.49 3.21
CA ASN A 95 18.61 9.64 3.94
C ASN A 95 17.52 10.01 2.95
N THR A 96 16.30 9.58 3.25
CA THR A 96 15.11 10.14 2.61
C THR A 96 14.92 11.59 3.02
N THR A 97 14.27 12.37 2.16
CA THR A 97 13.89 13.77 2.39
C THR A 97 13.06 13.89 3.67
N ARG A 98 12.22 12.87 3.94
CA ARG A 98 11.50 12.70 5.20
C ARG A 98 12.00 11.44 5.91
N SER A 99 12.60 11.59 7.08
CA SER A 99 12.97 10.45 7.93
C SER A 99 11.73 9.77 8.52
N GLY A 100 11.82 8.48 8.80
CA GLY A 100 10.74 7.74 9.44
C GLY A 100 10.84 6.25 9.21
N ARG A 101 9.67 5.61 9.11
CA ARG A 101 9.50 4.18 8.91
C ARG A 101 8.45 3.93 7.82
N ILE A 102 8.63 2.84 7.09
CA ILE A 102 7.67 2.29 6.13
C ILE A 102 6.83 1.28 6.91
N ASP A 103 5.51 1.35 6.80
CA ASP A 103 4.60 0.50 7.57
C ASP A 103 4.92 -0.98 7.32
N ILE A 104 5.11 -1.39 6.05
CA ILE A 104 5.57 -2.72 5.67
C ILE A 104 6.57 -2.63 4.52
N ALA A 105 7.73 -3.27 4.68
CA ALA A 105 8.72 -3.47 3.62
C ALA A 105 8.87 -4.95 3.29
N ILE A 106 8.94 -5.28 2.01
CA ILE A 106 9.27 -6.61 1.51
C ILE A 106 10.67 -6.58 0.92
N LEU A 107 11.54 -7.46 1.39
CA LEU A 107 12.93 -7.60 0.92
C LEU A 107 13.19 -9.00 0.36
N ASP A 108 13.98 -9.08 -0.70
CA ASP A 108 14.64 -10.29 -1.18
C ASP A 108 15.92 -10.52 -0.37
N SER A 109 15.99 -11.65 0.33
CA SER A 109 17.10 -12.04 1.20
C SER A 109 17.85 -13.26 0.68
N ARG A 110 17.53 -13.74 -0.54
CA ARG A 110 18.31 -14.78 -1.22
C ARG A 110 19.74 -14.32 -1.56
N PRO A 111 19.96 -13.07 -2.01
CA PRO A 111 21.32 -12.54 -2.13
C PRO A 111 21.93 -12.30 -0.75
N PHE A 112 23.25 -12.20 -0.68
CA PHE A 112 23.96 -11.90 0.57
C PHE A 112 23.56 -10.53 1.20
N PHE A 113 22.93 -9.65 0.42
CA PHE A 113 22.43 -8.37 0.86
C PHE A 113 20.95 -8.24 0.50
N ASP A 114 20.17 -7.65 1.41
CA ASP A 114 18.75 -7.45 1.19
C ASP A 114 18.49 -6.49 0.01
N ILE A 115 17.60 -6.89 -0.90
CA ILE A 115 17.15 -6.08 -2.04
C ILE A 115 15.67 -5.71 -1.84
N PRO A 116 15.28 -4.43 -1.88
CA PRO A 116 13.89 -4.02 -1.76
C PRO A 116 13.03 -4.53 -2.91
N ILE A 117 11.93 -5.20 -2.57
CA ILE A 117 10.90 -5.65 -3.52
C ILE A 117 9.73 -4.67 -3.51
N CYS A 118 9.22 -4.34 -2.32
CA CYS A 118 8.03 -3.52 -2.17
C CYS A 118 8.06 -2.66 -0.90
N ALA A 119 7.63 -1.40 -1.02
CA ALA A 119 7.25 -0.56 0.10
C ALA A 119 5.72 -0.44 0.14
N ILE A 120 5.12 -0.59 1.32
CA ILE A 120 3.67 -0.50 1.52
C ILE A 120 3.43 0.50 2.65
N GLU A 121 2.70 1.55 2.32
CA GLU A 121 2.22 2.56 3.28
C GLU A 121 0.72 2.32 3.48
N VAL A 122 0.28 2.23 4.73
CA VAL A 122 -1.10 1.94 5.13
C VAL A 122 -1.63 3.14 5.89
N LYS A 123 -2.82 3.59 5.53
CA LYS A 123 -3.51 4.68 6.21
C LYS A 123 -4.87 4.22 6.68
N GLY A 124 -5.30 4.76 7.83
CA GLY A 124 -6.63 4.53 8.37
C GLY A 124 -7.77 5.07 7.51
N ASN A 125 -8.92 5.31 8.15
CA ASN A 125 -10.12 5.74 7.44
C ASN A 125 -10.02 7.19 6.92
N ALA A 126 -10.35 7.36 5.64
CA ALA A 126 -10.45 8.64 4.93
C ALA A 126 -9.27 9.59 5.17
N PRO A 127 -8.02 9.20 4.84
CA PRO A 127 -6.85 10.01 5.12
C PRO A 127 -6.95 11.38 4.46
N CYS A 128 -6.43 12.40 5.13
CA CYS A 128 -6.38 13.73 4.55
C CYS A 128 -5.40 13.75 3.37
N LYS A 129 -5.71 14.58 2.37
CA LYS A 129 -4.98 14.66 1.10
C LYS A 129 -3.48 14.93 1.29
N SER A 130 -3.11 15.78 2.25
CA SER A 130 -1.72 16.14 2.51
C SER A 130 -0.88 14.97 3.03
N LEU A 131 -1.45 14.13 3.91
CA LEU A 131 -0.78 12.91 4.39
C LEU A 131 -0.60 11.91 3.25
N LEU A 132 -1.66 11.66 2.47
CA LEU A 132 -1.59 10.80 1.30
C LEU A 132 -0.52 11.27 0.29
N PHE A 133 -0.46 12.57 0.01
CA PHE A 133 0.55 13.15 -0.88
C PHE A 133 1.97 12.96 -0.33
N SER A 134 2.15 13.11 0.99
CA SER A 134 3.45 12.89 1.62
C SER A 134 3.93 11.45 1.45
N ASP A 135 3.04 10.47 1.61
CA ASP A 135 3.39 9.07 1.47
C ASP A 135 3.63 8.66 0.00
N ILE A 136 2.83 9.19 -0.93
CA ILE A 136 3.06 9.02 -2.37
C ILE A 136 4.43 9.56 -2.76
N ARG A 137 4.77 10.80 -2.35
CA ARG A 137 6.06 11.40 -2.68
C ARG A 137 7.24 10.61 -2.12
N ARG A 138 7.08 10.04 -0.93
CA ARG A 138 8.08 9.14 -0.33
C ARG A 138 8.25 7.85 -1.15
N ASN A 139 7.16 7.25 -1.61
CA ASN A 139 7.25 6.11 -2.54
C ASN A 139 7.97 6.49 -3.84
N LEU A 140 7.65 7.64 -4.43
CA LEU A 140 8.31 8.16 -5.63
C LEU A 140 9.79 8.46 -5.38
N GLU A 141 10.17 8.92 -4.19
CA GLU A 141 11.58 9.10 -3.79
C GLU A 141 12.37 7.79 -3.90
N TYR A 142 11.78 6.66 -3.48
CA TYR A 142 12.44 5.36 -3.62
C TYR A 142 12.66 4.96 -5.08
N PHE A 143 11.71 5.23 -5.98
CA PHE A 143 11.85 4.95 -7.41
C PHE A 143 12.90 5.85 -8.09
N LYS A 144 12.96 7.12 -7.69
CA LYS A 144 13.88 8.13 -8.23
C LYS A 144 15.29 8.06 -7.66
N HIS A 145 15.50 7.32 -6.57
CA HIS A 145 16.78 7.29 -5.89
C HIS A 145 17.90 6.87 -6.85
N THR A 146 18.94 7.69 -6.92
CA THR A 146 20.19 7.41 -7.64
C THR A 146 21.36 7.57 -6.69
N GLY A 147 22.36 6.71 -6.85
CA GLY A 147 23.56 6.73 -6.03
C GLY A 147 24.81 6.45 -6.86
N PRO A 148 26.01 6.52 -6.26
CA PRO A 148 27.28 6.28 -6.96
C PRO A 148 27.40 4.91 -7.64
N THR A 149 26.53 3.96 -7.27
CA THR A 149 26.51 2.59 -7.77
C THR A 149 25.41 2.30 -8.79
N GLY A 150 24.51 3.25 -9.07
CA GLY A 150 23.45 3.11 -10.06
C GLY A 150 22.13 3.73 -9.63
N ASN A 151 21.07 3.31 -10.32
CA ASN A 151 19.70 3.75 -10.08
C ASN A 151 18.94 2.74 -9.21
N SER A 152 17.84 3.20 -8.62
CA SER A 152 16.91 2.37 -7.88
C SER A 152 16.40 1.19 -8.73
N SER A 153 16.48 -0.02 -8.16
CA SER A 153 15.87 -1.24 -8.71
C SER A 153 14.49 -1.52 -8.13
N LEU A 154 13.89 -0.59 -7.37
CA LEU A 154 12.56 -0.82 -6.80
C LEU A 154 11.54 -1.02 -7.92
N GLY A 155 10.80 -2.12 -7.83
CA GLY A 155 9.79 -2.50 -8.82
C GLY A 155 8.36 -2.17 -8.43
N LEU A 156 8.04 -2.12 -7.14
CA LEU A 156 6.67 -1.96 -6.64
C LEU A 156 6.62 -1.07 -5.39
N ALA A 157 5.63 -0.19 -5.30
CA ALA A 157 5.25 0.44 -4.05
C ALA A 157 3.72 0.63 -3.99
N LEU A 158 3.16 0.50 -2.80
CA LEU A 158 1.72 0.54 -2.55
C LEU A 158 1.40 1.63 -1.54
N ASN A 159 0.31 2.37 -1.79
CA ASN A 159 -0.33 3.18 -0.78
C ASN A 159 -1.77 2.70 -0.59
N CYS A 160 -2.08 2.26 0.62
CA CYS A 160 -3.32 1.60 1.00
C CYS A 160 -4.10 2.49 1.96
N SER A 161 -5.41 2.60 1.76
CA SER A 161 -6.29 3.35 2.66
C SER A 161 -7.70 2.80 2.69
N PHE A 162 -8.46 3.14 3.73
CA PHE A 162 -9.87 2.75 3.86
C PHE A 162 -10.80 3.96 3.77
N HIS A 163 -12.02 3.75 3.30
CA HIS A 163 -13.11 4.72 3.32
C HIS A 163 -14.38 4.01 3.78
N SER A 164 -14.81 4.30 5.00
CA SER A 164 -15.99 3.73 5.65
C SER A 164 -17.21 4.63 5.49
N TYR A 165 -18.37 4.03 5.17
CA TYR A 165 -19.64 4.70 4.89
C TYR A 165 -20.75 4.16 5.80
N ASN A 166 -20.53 4.23 7.12
CA ASN A 166 -21.30 3.47 8.12
C ASN A 166 -21.89 4.36 9.21
N ASP A 167 -21.77 5.68 9.07
CA ASP A 167 -22.24 6.63 10.07
C ASP A 167 -23.47 7.36 9.54
N SER A 168 -24.64 6.89 9.94
CA SER A 168 -25.95 7.43 9.56
C SER A 168 -26.16 8.87 10.04
N THR A 169 -25.42 9.31 11.06
CA THR A 169 -25.44 10.70 11.56
C THR A 169 -24.62 11.65 10.70
N LYS A 170 -23.81 11.12 9.78
CA LYS A 170 -23.03 11.88 8.81
C LYS A 170 -23.59 11.67 7.40
N LYS A 171 -23.34 12.61 6.49
CA LYS A 171 -23.66 12.47 5.05
C LYS A 171 -22.87 11.36 4.32
N ASN A 172 -22.15 10.50 5.05
CA ASN A 172 -21.27 9.46 4.54
C ASN A 172 -21.80 8.08 4.95
N TYR A 173 -22.97 7.71 4.42
CA TYR A 173 -23.60 6.43 4.66
C TYR A 173 -24.04 5.78 3.35
N CYS A 174 -23.95 4.45 3.27
CA CYS A 174 -24.32 3.66 2.10
C CYS A 174 -25.38 2.63 2.49
N THR A 175 -26.52 2.65 1.80
CA THR A 175 -27.67 1.78 2.10
C THR A 175 -27.86 0.64 1.09
N THR A 176 -27.58 0.89 -0.19
CA THR A 176 -27.95 -0.02 -1.29
C THR A 176 -26.77 -0.38 -2.17
N ILE A 177 -26.91 -1.44 -2.97
CA ILE A 177 -25.93 -1.85 -3.98
C ILE A 177 -25.68 -0.73 -5.01
N HIS A 178 -26.72 -0.04 -5.45
CA HIS A 178 -26.56 1.08 -6.38
C HIS A 178 -25.76 2.23 -5.76
N HIS A 179 -26.01 2.57 -4.50
CA HIS A 179 -25.21 3.56 -3.77
C HIS A 179 -23.75 3.13 -3.64
N LYS A 180 -23.47 1.83 -3.41
CA LYS A 180 -22.11 1.28 -3.35
C LYS A 180 -21.33 1.54 -4.64
N GLU A 181 -21.92 1.21 -5.79
CA GLU A 181 -21.28 1.43 -7.10
C GLU A 181 -20.94 2.91 -7.31
N ASP A 182 -21.83 3.79 -6.88
CA ASP A 182 -21.64 5.23 -6.93
C ASP A 182 -20.52 5.72 -6.00
N MET A 183 -20.41 5.17 -4.79
CA MET A 183 -19.31 5.46 -3.87
C MET A 183 -17.97 4.99 -4.44
N ILE A 184 -17.91 3.78 -4.99
CA ILE A 184 -16.71 3.25 -5.66
C ILE A 184 -16.28 4.18 -6.80
N ARG A 185 -17.22 4.58 -7.66
CA ARG A 185 -16.97 5.50 -8.79
C ARG A 185 -16.45 6.86 -8.31
N LYS A 186 -17.12 7.47 -7.33
CA LYS A 186 -16.70 8.76 -6.74
C LYS A 186 -15.30 8.68 -6.14
N LEU A 187 -15.01 7.61 -5.41
CA LEU A 187 -13.72 7.41 -4.76
C LEU A 187 -12.61 7.16 -5.78
N LYS A 188 -12.86 6.35 -6.81
CA LYS A 188 -11.92 6.14 -7.92
C LYS A 188 -11.60 7.46 -8.63
N ASN A 189 -12.60 8.30 -8.91
CA ASN A 189 -12.39 9.61 -9.52
C ASN A 189 -11.62 10.58 -8.61
N LYS A 190 -11.90 10.56 -7.29
CA LYS A 190 -11.15 11.34 -6.29
C LYS A 190 -9.65 11.00 -6.32
N TYR A 191 -9.31 9.72 -6.27
CA TYR A 191 -7.90 9.30 -6.30
C TYR A 191 -7.25 9.53 -7.68
N LYS A 192 -7.99 9.37 -8.79
CA LYS A 192 -7.48 9.74 -10.12
C LYS A 192 -7.10 11.22 -10.19
N LYS A 193 -7.95 12.10 -9.64
CA LYS A 193 -7.63 13.54 -9.53
C LYS A 193 -6.37 13.75 -8.70
N TYR A 194 -6.26 13.12 -7.53
CA TYR A 194 -5.07 13.21 -6.68
C TYR A 194 -3.78 12.79 -7.39
N ILE A 195 -3.81 11.68 -8.14
CA ILE A 195 -2.65 11.23 -8.92
C ILE A 195 -2.36 12.18 -10.08
N SER A 196 -3.38 12.72 -10.76
CA SER A 196 -3.16 13.69 -11.85
C SER A 196 -2.48 14.98 -11.38
N GLU A 197 -2.71 15.40 -10.13
CA GLU A 197 -2.02 16.56 -9.54
C GLU A 197 -0.54 16.29 -9.25
N LEU A 198 -0.11 15.02 -9.23
CA LEU A 198 1.26 14.60 -9.01
C LEU A 198 1.91 14.04 -10.29
N ASN A 199 1.28 14.22 -11.45
CA ASN A 199 1.70 13.57 -12.70
C ASN A 199 3.14 13.94 -13.11
N GLU A 200 3.53 15.20 -12.92
CA GLU A 200 4.89 15.69 -13.18
C GLU A 200 5.94 15.10 -12.21
N GLU A 201 5.50 14.62 -11.04
CA GLU A 201 6.38 13.98 -10.07
C GLU A 201 6.52 12.47 -10.34
N ILE A 202 5.70 11.85 -11.16
CA ILE A 202 5.75 10.41 -11.43
C ILE A 202 6.72 10.15 -12.59
N PRO A 203 7.78 9.34 -12.41
CA PRO A 203 8.69 9.03 -13.51
C PRO A 203 8.00 8.30 -14.66
N ASP A 204 8.40 8.57 -15.91
CA ASP A 204 7.77 8.02 -17.13
C ASP A 204 7.79 6.49 -17.19
N ASP A 205 8.77 5.86 -16.55
CA ASP A 205 8.92 4.41 -16.49
C ASP A 205 8.11 3.75 -15.36
N ILE A 206 7.30 4.52 -14.63
CA ILE A 206 6.39 4.02 -13.59
C ILE A 206 4.94 4.08 -14.11
N SER A 207 4.21 2.97 -14.00
CA SER A 207 2.77 2.93 -14.16
C SER A 207 2.08 3.15 -12.81
N VAL A 208 0.91 3.82 -12.85
CA VAL A 208 0.08 4.01 -11.65
C VAL A 208 -1.29 3.41 -11.89
N THR A 209 -1.69 2.47 -11.02
CA THR A 209 -3.02 1.87 -11.03
C THR A 209 -3.75 2.22 -9.72
N ILE A 210 -5.02 2.59 -9.84
CA ILE A 210 -5.90 2.84 -8.68
C ILE A 210 -6.94 1.73 -8.65
N ASP A 211 -6.84 0.87 -7.64
CA ASP A 211 -7.82 -0.16 -7.34
C ASP A 211 -8.71 0.30 -6.18
N VAL A 212 -10.02 0.28 -6.40
CA VAL A 212 -11.04 0.56 -5.39
C VAL A 212 -11.93 -0.67 -5.31
N PHE A 213 -12.05 -1.24 -4.12
CA PHE A 213 -12.75 -2.51 -3.92
C PHE A 213 -13.52 -2.51 -2.60
N THR A 214 -14.53 -3.36 -2.50
CA THR A 214 -15.20 -3.61 -1.23
C THR A 214 -14.27 -4.37 -0.29
N ALA A 215 -13.91 -3.75 0.83
CA ALA A 215 -13.14 -4.39 1.89
C ALA A 215 -14.05 -5.14 2.87
N ALA A 216 -15.19 -4.56 3.24
CA ALA A 216 -16.28 -5.19 3.99
C ALA A 216 -17.64 -4.61 3.53
N GLU A 217 -18.67 -5.45 3.38
CA GLU A 217 -20.04 -5.01 3.09
C GLU A 217 -21.12 -5.78 3.85
N HIS A 218 -22.04 -5.01 4.42
CA HIS A 218 -23.32 -5.41 4.99
C HIS A 218 -24.34 -4.38 4.49
N LEU A 219 -24.94 -4.64 3.33
CA LEU A 219 -25.86 -3.69 2.67
C LEU A 219 -27.23 -4.32 2.52
N LEU A 220 -28.27 -3.48 2.49
CA LEU A 220 -29.63 -3.94 2.23
C LEU A 220 -29.84 -4.20 0.74
N SER A 221 -30.72 -5.17 0.46
CA SER A 221 -31.22 -5.41 -0.88
C SER A 221 -31.94 -4.16 -1.42
N PRO A 222 -31.87 -3.87 -2.74
CA PRO A 222 -32.74 -2.86 -3.35
C PRO A 222 -34.23 -3.10 -3.14
N ASP A 223 -34.63 -4.36 -2.88
CA ASP A 223 -36.01 -4.78 -2.66
C ASP A 223 -36.38 -4.89 -1.17
N ALA A 224 -35.49 -4.44 -0.27
CA ALA A 224 -35.74 -4.53 1.17
C ALA A 224 -36.96 -3.68 1.57
N ASP A 225 -37.82 -4.25 2.41
CA ASP A 225 -39.00 -3.54 2.89
C ASP A 225 -38.68 -2.59 4.07
N GLN A 226 -39.67 -1.82 4.50
CA GLN A 226 -39.50 -0.85 5.60
C GLN A 226 -39.13 -1.53 6.93
N TYR A 227 -39.59 -2.76 7.17
CA TYR A 227 -39.31 -3.49 8.39
C TYR A 227 -37.88 -4.05 8.39
N GLU A 228 -37.41 -4.58 7.27
CA GLU A 228 -36.01 -4.98 7.06
C GLU A 228 -35.06 -3.78 7.22
N TYR A 229 -35.46 -2.60 6.74
CA TYR A 229 -34.69 -1.38 6.93
C TYR A 229 -34.55 -0.99 8.40
N GLU A 230 -35.65 -0.93 9.14
CA GLU A 230 -35.66 -0.53 10.55
C GLU A 230 -34.93 -1.54 11.45
N SER A 231 -34.98 -2.83 11.11
CA SER A 231 -34.31 -3.89 11.88
C SER A 231 -32.79 -3.99 11.62
N HIS A 232 -32.30 -3.47 10.50
CA HIS A 232 -30.89 -3.59 10.09
C HIS A 232 -30.18 -2.25 9.84
N ILE A 233 -30.79 -1.12 10.24
CA ILE A 233 -30.19 0.21 10.06
C ILE A 233 -28.81 0.34 10.72
N ASP A 234 -28.62 -0.32 11.86
CA ASP A 234 -27.36 -0.38 12.60
C ASP A 234 -26.34 -1.36 11.97
N ASP A 235 -26.82 -2.33 11.18
CA ASP A 235 -26.01 -3.36 10.51
C ASP A 235 -25.49 -2.92 9.13
N LEU A 236 -26.01 -1.81 8.61
CA LEU A 236 -25.66 -1.27 7.30
C LEU A 236 -24.24 -0.66 7.30
N HIS A 237 -23.30 -1.37 6.68
CA HIS A 237 -21.88 -1.05 6.69
C HIS A 237 -21.23 -1.29 5.33
N LEU A 238 -20.63 -0.26 4.74
CA LEU A 238 -19.71 -0.38 3.61
C LEU A 238 -18.35 0.22 3.97
N THR A 239 -17.31 -0.60 3.95
CA THR A 239 -15.92 -0.14 3.96
C THR A 239 -15.28 -0.45 2.62
N LEU A 240 -14.83 0.60 1.92
CA LEU A 240 -14.06 0.48 0.68
C LEU A 240 -12.56 0.52 0.99
N GLY A 241 -11.82 -0.38 0.37
CA GLY A 241 -10.37 -0.31 0.28
C GLY A 241 -9.95 0.47 -0.97
N VAL A 242 -8.92 1.30 -0.83
CA VAL A 242 -8.26 1.98 -1.95
C VAL A 242 -6.78 1.63 -1.93
N MET A 243 -6.28 1.16 -3.07
CA MET A 243 -4.87 0.91 -3.31
C MET A 243 -4.38 1.75 -4.49
N VAL A 244 -3.38 2.58 -4.25
CA VAL A 244 -2.57 3.21 -5.29
C VAL A 244 -1.33 2.36 -5.48
N ILE A 245 -1.19 1.79 -6.68
CA ILE A 245 -0.15 0.84 -7.04
C ILE A 245 0.82 1.55 -7.99
N PHE A 246 2.07 1.69 -7.57
CA PHE A 246 3.17 2.19 -8.40
C PHE A 246 4.02 1.01 -8.83
N GLU A 247 4.16 0.79 -10.13
CA GLU A 247 4.92 -0.34 -10.68
C GLU A 247 5.88 0.14 -11.75
N ARG A 248 7.15 -0.28 -11.68
CA ARG A 248 8.10 0.00 -12.75
C ARG A 248 7.75 -0.85 -13.97
N LYS A 249 7.58 -0.19 -15.12
CA LYS A 249 7.30 -0.85 -16.40
C LYS A 249 8.45 -1.80 -16.71
N SER A 250 8.15 -3.07 -16.95
CA SER A 250 9.15 -4.01 -17.46
C SER A 250 9.70 -3.46 -18.78
N ILE A 251 11.01 -3.29 -18.84
CA ILE A 251 11.69 -3.02 -20.10
C ILE A 251 11.57 -4.32 -20.90
N LEU A 252 10.66 -4.33 -21.89
CA LEU A 252 10.70 -5.32 -22.96
C LEU A 252 12.01 -5.08 -23.70
N ASN A 253 13.02 -5.90 -23.38
CA ASN A 253 14.19 -6.10 -24.23
C ASN A 253 13.89 -7.23 -25.21
#